data_AF-A0A5Q4FUR5-F1
#
_entry.id   AF-A0A5Q4FUR5-F1
#
_cell.length_a   1.000
_cell.length_b   1.000
_cell.length_c   1.000
_cell.angle_alpha   90.00
_cell.angle_beta   90.00
_cell.angle_gamma   90.00
#
_symmetry.space_group_name_H-M   'P 1'
#
loop_
_entity.id
_entity.type
_entity.pdbx_description
1 polymer ?
#
loop_
_entity_poly.entity_id
_entity_poly.type
_entity_poly.pdbx_seq_one_letter_code
_entity_poly.pdbx_strand_id
1 'polypeptide(L)'
;MVPCVRTSPIRPGASVSEKEEAIQVEGVVTEALPNTQFRVELENGHNVLAHISGKMRMHYIRILPGDKVVVELSPYDLSRGRITYRYK
;
A
#
# COMPACT_ATOMS: atom_id res chain seq x y z
N MET A 1 4.38 -40.72 23.98
CA MET A 1 3.55 -39.50 24.13
C MET A 1 4.40 -38.31 23.68
N VAL A 2 4.22 -37.87 22.43
CA VAL A 2 4.99 -36.78 21.81
C VAL A 2 4.02 -35.62 21.61
N PRO A 3 4.13 -34.49 22.34
CA PRO A 3 3.27 -33.36 22.08
C PRO A 3 3.63 -32.73 20.73
N CYS A 4 2.57 -32.58 19.95
CA CYS A 4 2.48 -32.08 18.59
C CYS A 4 3.18 -30.71 18.41
N VAL A 5 4.08 -30.67 17.43
CA VAL A 5 4.70 -29.45 16.87
C VAL A 5 3.59 -28.53 16.37
N ARG A 6 3.34 -27.41 17.06
CA ARG A 6 2.51 -26.32 16.54
C ARG A 6 3.38 -25.12 16.23
N THR A 7 3.70 -25.03 14.95
CA THR A 7 3.69 -23.81 14.13
C THR A 7 4.35 -22.56 14.72
N SER A 8 5.52 -22.28 14.15
CA SER A 8 6.21 -21.00 13.94
C SER A 8 5.78 -19.78 14.77
N PRO A 9 6.72 -19.12 15.48
CA PRO A 9 6.48 -17.81 16.03
C PRO A 9 6.23 -16.82 14.88
N ILE A 10 5.09 -16.12 15.00
CA ILE A 10 4.71 -14.96 14.22
C ILE A 10 5.85 -13.95 14.35
N ARG A 11 6.55 -13.61 13.27
CA ARG A 11 7.59 -12.58 13.29
C ARG A 11 6.95 -11.23 13.64
N PRO A 12 7.26 -10.61 14.79
CA PRO A 12 6.96 -9.21 14.99
C PRO A 12 8.10 -8.42 14.32
N GLY A 13 7.87 -7.97 13.10
CA GLY A 13 8.85 -7.21 12.32
C GLY A 13 8.41 -5.76 12.13
N ALA A 14 9.24 -4.84 12.63
CA ALA A 14 9.34 -3.40 12.39
C ALA A 14 8.54 -2.43 13.30
N SER A 15 9.21 -2.05 14.40
CA SER A 15 9.35 -0.67 14.91
C SER A 15 9.98 0.24 13.83
N VAL A 16 9.93 1.59 13.80
CA VAL A 16 9.94 2.66 14.81
C VAL A 16 9.32 3.91 14.14
N SER A 17 8.66 4.77 14.90
CA SER A 17 8.24 6.10 14.46
C SER A 17 9.36 7.11 14.67
N GLU A 18 9.74 7.88 13.65
CA GLU A 18 10.11 9.30 13.76
C GLU A 18 10.29 9.92 12.36
N LYS A 19 9.25 10.66 11.92
CA LYS A 19 9.26 11.71 10.88
C LYS A 19 10.09 11.40 9.63
N GLU A 20 9.69 10.39 8.88
CA GLU A 20 10.00 10.39 7.46
C GLU A 20 8.89 11.17 6.77
N GLU A 21 9.24 12.35 6.25
CA GLU A 21 8.36 13.18 5.44
C GLU A 21 7.84 12.31 4.30
N ALA A 22 6.62 11.80 4.46
CA ALA A 22 5.97 10.97 3.46
C ALA A 22 5.82 11.81 2.20
N ILE A 23 6.47 11.38 1.12
CA ILE A 23 6.39 12.08 -0.15
C ILE A 23 5.05 11.69 -0.75
N GLN A 24 4.21 12.69 -0.98
CA GLN A 24 2.97 12.52 -1.71
C GLN A 24 3.29 12.55 -3.19
N VAL A 25 2.87 11.51 -3.89
CA VAL A 25 3.12 11.34 -5.32
C VAL A 25 1.82 10.97 -5.99
N GLU A 26 1.63 11.56 -7.16
CA GLU A 26 0.48 11.29 -8.01
C GLU A 26 0.80 10.10 -8.92
N GLY A 27 -0.18 9.24 -9.11
CA GLY A 27 -0.06 8.09 -10.00
C GLY A 27 -1.40 7.63 -10.52
N VAL A 28 -1.35 6.80 -11.55
CA VAL A 28 -2.53 6.19 -12.18
C VAL A 28 -2.59 4.73 -11.79
N VAL A 29 -3.77 4.24 -11.42
CA VAL A 29 -3.96 2.82 -11.12
C VAL A 29 -4.05 2.04 -12.42
N THR A 30 -3.10 1.15 -12.70
CA THR A 30 -3.13 0.32 -13.91
C THR A 30 -3.88 -0.99 -13.68
N GLU A 31 -3.62 -1.65 -12.54
CA GLU A 31 -4.21 -2.96 -12.22
C GLU A 31 -4.58 -3.06 -10.73
N ALA A 32 -5.73 -3.69 -10.45
CA ALA A 32 -6.15 -4.04 -9.11
C ALA A 32 -5.99 -5.55 -8.89
N LEU A 33 -5.12 -5.96 -7.96
CA LEU A 33 -5.03 -7.36 -7.55
C LEU A 33 -6.03 -7.64 -6.42
N PRO A 34 -6.65 -8.84 -6.39
CA PRO A 34 -7.62 -9.22 -5.35
C PRO A 34 -7.02 -9.33 -3.94
N ASN A 35 -5.70 -9.23 -3.79
CA ASN A 35 -4.97 -9.28 -2.52
C ASN A 35 -4.93 -7.94 -1.78
N THR A 36 -5.89 -7.03 -2.00
CA THR A 36 -5.90 -5.65 -1.46
C THR A 36 -4.68 -4.79 -1.84
N GLN A 37 -3.99 -5.19 -2.91
CA GLN A 37 -2.86 -4.49 -3.50
C GLN A 37 -3.25 -3.95 -4.86
N PHE A 38 -2.86 -2.73 -5.14
CA PHE A 38 -3.08 -2.03 -6.40
C PHE A 38 -1.72 -1.72 -7.01
N ARG A 39 -1.59 -1.95 -8.30
CA ARG A 39 -0.46 -1.45 -9.08
C ARG A 39 -0.75 -0.01 -9.46
N VAL A 40 0.09 0.87 -8.97
CA VAL A 40 0.06 2.29 -9.32
C VAL A 40 1.30 2.59 -10.14
N GLU A 41 1.08 3.18 -11.30
CA GLU A 41 2.13 3.71 -12.16
C GLU A 41 2.30 5.18 -11.82
N LEU A 42 3.48 5.54 -11.32
CA LEU A 42 3.84 6.94 -11.11
C LEU A 42 4.23 7.57 -12.46
N GLU A 43 4.08 8.89 -12.57
CA GLU A 43 4.58 9.65 -13.73
C GLU A 43 6.10 9.51 -13.93
N ASN A 44 6.81 9.02 -12.91
CA ASN A 44 8.23 8.70 -12.93
C ASN A 44 8.56 7.36 -13.62
N GLY A 45 7.57 6.60 -14.12
CA GLY A 45 7.75 5.29 -14.77
C GLY A 45 7.99 4.13 -13.80
N HIS A 46 7.75 4.34 -12.51
CA HIS A 46 7.88 3.30 -11.48
C HIS A 46 6.52 2.66 -11.18
N ASN A 47 6.53 1.32 -11.15
CA ASN A 47 5.38 0.52 -10.74
C ASN A 47 5.45 0.24 -9.24
N VAL A 48 4.47 0.72 -8.51
CA VAL A 48 4.42 0.63 -7.05
C VAL A 48 3.28 -0.29 -6.62
N LEU A 49 3.56 -1.15 -5.65
CA LEU A 49 2.54 -1.94 -4.98
C LEU A 49 1.99 -1.12 -3.81
N ALA A 50 0.80 -0.54 -4.00
CA ALA A 50 0.15 0.26 -3.00
C ALA A 50 -1.05 -0.49 -2.40
N HIS A 51 -1.25 -0.35 -1.10
CA HIS A 51 -2.45 -0.85 -0.44
C HIS A 51 -3.31 0.31 0.02
N ILE A 52 -4.61 0.05 0.09
CA ILE A 52 -5.57 1.05 0.55
C ILE A 52 -5.41 1.32 2.05
N SER A 53 -5.46 2.60 2.41
CA SER A 53 -5.59 2.99 3.82
C SER A 53 -6.91 2.46 4.39
N GLY A 54 -6.91 2.04 5.66
CA GLY A 54 -8.14 1.59 6.34
C GLY A 54 -9.29 2.60 6.30
N LYS A 55 -8.97 3.91 6.20
CA LYS A 55 -9.94 4.99 6.00
C LYS A 55 -10.78 4.82 4.73
N MET A 56 -10.20 4.28 3.65
CA MET A 56 -10.93 4.03 2.39
C MET A 56 -11.91 2.86 2.51
N ARG A 57 -11.56 1.84 3.31
CA ARG A 57 -12.44 0.70 3.58
C ARG A 57 -13.71 1.11 4.31
N MET A 58 -13.62 2.12 5.17
CA MET A 58 -14.78 2.70 5.86
C MET A 58 -15.67 3.53 4.92
N HIS A 59 -15.10 4.18 3.90
CA HIS A 59 -15.83 5.02 2.95
C HIS A 59 -16.36 4.26 1.73
N TYR A 60 -16.16 2.95 1.65
CA TYR A 60 -16.62 2.09 0.54
C TYR A 60 -16.24 2.63 -0.86
N ILE A 61 -15.08 3.30 -0.97
CA ILE A 61 -14.63 3.86 -2.24
C ILE A 61 -14.19 2.72 -3.14
N ARG A 62 -14.89 2.56 -4.27
CA ARG A 62 -14.51 1.62 -5.33
C ARG A 62 -13.46 2.28 -6.22
N ILE A 63 -12.29 1.66 -6.32
CA ILE A 63 -11.23 2.08 -7.23
C ILE A 63 -11.41 1.31 -8.53
N LEU A 64 -11.49 2.02 -9.65
CA LEU A 64 -11.43 1.43 -10.98
C LEU A 64 -10.00 1.60 -11.52
N PRO A 65 -9.50 0.68 -12.35
CA PRO A 65 -8.26 0.90 -13.08
C PRO A 65 -8.46 2.09 -14.03
N GLY A 66 -7.47 2.98 -14.10
CA GLY A 66 -7.49 4.25 -14.81
C GLY A 66 -7.76 5.48 -13.94
N ASP A 67 -8.10 5.28 -12.66
CA ASP A 67 -8.26 6.39 -11.72
C ASP A 67 -6.91 6.97 -11.26
N LYS A 68 -6.88 8.30 -11.12
CA LYS A 68 -5.77 9.02 -10.49
C LYS A 68 -5.87 8.93 -8.97
N VAL A 69 -4.79 8.48 -8.34
CA VAL A 69 -4.69 8.31 -6.90
C VAL A 69 -3.44 9.00 -6.36
N VAL A 70 -3.55 9.47 -5.11
CA VAL A 70 -2.41 9.99 -4.36
C VAL A 70 -1.86 8.87 -3.50
N VAL A 71 -0.59 8.58 -3.71
CA VAL A 71 0.17 7.58 -2.95
C VAL A 71 1.16 8.30 -2.07
N GLU A 72 1.14 7.98 -0.79
CA GLU A 72 2.19 8.34 0.16
C GLU A 72 3.26 7.26 0.15
N LEU A 73 4.48 7.67 -0.18
CA LEU A 73 5.67 6.84 -0.24
C LEU A 73 6.66 7.29 0.83
N SER A 74 7.24 6.33 1.54
CA SER A 74 8.44 6.60 2.35
C SER A 74 9.66 6.64 1.43
N PRO A 75 10.56 7.62 1.57
CA PRO A 75 11.74 7.77 0.70
C PRO A 75 12.72 6.60 0.75
N TYR A 76 12.54 5.66 1.67
CA TYR A 76 13.38 4.48 1.85
C TYR A 76 12.93 3.28 1.00
N ASP A 77 11.63 3.20 0.68
CA ASP A 77 11.05 2.08 -0.09
C ASP A 77 10.07 2.62 -1.15
N LEU A 78 10.60 3.00 -2.31
CA LEU A 78 9.79 3.49 -3.44
C LEU A 78 8.84 2.41 -4.03
N SER A 79 9.02 1.14 -3.65
CA SER A 79 8.20 0.02 -4.18
C SER A 79 6.89 -0.19 -3.43
N ARG A 80 6.72 0.42 -2.24
CA ARG A 80 5.56 0.22 -1.38
C ARG A 80 4.94 1.53 -0.98
N GLY A 81 3.66 1.70 -1.30
CA GLY A 81 2.93 2.94 -1.04
C GLY A 81 1.67 2.72 -0.22
N ARG A 82 1.20 3.80 0.41
CA ARG A 82 -0.11 3.87 1.03
C ARG A 82 -0.99 4.82 0.22
N ILE A 83 -2.16 4.37 -0.21
CA ILE A 83 -3.11 5.23 -0.95
C ILE A 83 -3.94 6.04 0.05
N THR A 84 -3.89 7.37 -0.05
CA THR A 84 -4.60 8.28 0.88
C THR A 84 -5.81 8.95 0.24
N TYR A 85 -5.71 9.35 -1.03
CA TYR A 85 -6.74 10.12 -1.72
C TYR A 85 -6.96 9.68 -3.16
N ARG A 86 -8.16 9.99 -3.68
CA ARG A 86 -8.54 9.91 -5.09
C ARG A 86 -8.98 11.31 -5.53
N TYR A 87 -8.48 11.78 -6.67
CA TYR A 87 -8.99 12.99 -7.31
C TYR A 87 -10.27 12.64 -8.08
N LYS A 88 -11.27 13.53 -8.00
CA LYS A 88 -12.56 13.39 -8.69
C LYS A 88 -12.46 13.96 -10.10
#